data_AF-A0A919W7B1-F1
#
_entry.id   AF-A0A919W7B1-F1
#
_cell.length_a   1.000
_cell.length_b   1.000
_cell.length_c   1.000
_cell.angle_alpha   90.00
_cell.angle_beta   90.00
_cell.angle_gamma   90.00
#
_symmetry.space_group_name_H-M   'P 1'
#
loop_
_entity.id
_entity.type
_entity.pdbx_description
1 polymer ?
#
loop_
_entity_poly.entity_id
_entity_poly.type
_entity_poly.pdbx_seq_one_letter_code
_entity_poly.pdbx_strand_id
1 'polypeptide(L)'
;MTGARRRRTGLRWPAMAVALVIVLAGAGSEATPAGPRDDAALLADCQRRAQEIVDKYRNVPNVSVAVACQWPDGTALDLRRIPPKPAPIPVMTVGHAGCVNGAGRPVTGTTLTSVSATATSGEAVIYERQRLDGSESVDSSGSPVLEFGPGDLAPGGSYRWRARVDDTAELAGSTAWPSRLDDDEIGWSPWCEFTVSADAVDYRGLGEVSLDALQELGLRPDRTYTISLSGHQQRLLRAGSDAVPTRARMTLTGLRWTDLLVQLTESAFIADETAAEAGEDDPPSSDGTAYRTLVDVISVKLGGPRHPQLS
;
A
#
# COMPACT_ATOMS: atom_id res chain seq x y z
N MET A 1 58.17 -25.54 -14.33
CA MET A 1 57.48 -24.52 -15.15
C MET A 1 56.08 -25.03 -15.45
N THR A 2 55.11 -24.67 -14.60
CA THR A 2 53.72 -25.13 -14.66
C THR A 2 52.87 -24.05 -15.33
N GLY A 3 52.39 -24.32 -16.55
CA GLY A 3 51.52 -23.43 -17.31
C GLY A 3 50.09 -23.47 -16.79
N ALA A 4 49.62 -22.36 -16.23
CA ALA A 4 48.24 -22.19 -15.77
C ALA A 4 47.27 -22.09 -16.96
N ARG A 5 46.35 -23.05 -17.06
CA ARG A 5 45.28 -23.08 -18.08
C ARG A 5 44.11 -22.22 -17.60
N ARG A 6 44.05 -20.96 -18.03
CA ARG A 6 42.87 -20.07 -17.83
C ARG A 6 41.64 -20.69 -18.51
N ARG A 7 40.67 -21.16 -17.72
CA ARG A 7 39.31 -21.42 -18.23
C ARG A 7 38.59 -20.09 -18.41
N ARG A 8 38.22 -19.76 -19.66
CA ARG A 8 37.26 -18.70 -19.96
C ARG A 8 35.87 -19.21 -19.57
N THR A 9 35.31 -18.68 -18.49
CA THR A 9 33.87 -18.75 -18.22
C THR A 9 33.19 -17.82 -19.21
N GLY A 10 32.60 -18.38 -20.27
CA GLY A 10 31.68 -17.63 -21.11
C GLY A 10 30.44 -17.29 -20.30
N LEU A 11 30.12 -15.99 -20.20
CA LEU A 11 28.80 -15.53 -19.78
C LEU A 11 27.76 -16.18 -20.72
N ARG A 12 27.06 -17.20 -20.24
CA ARG A 12 25.84 -17.69 -20.90
C ARG A 12 24.71 -16.77 -20.47
N TRP A 13 24.43 -15.75 -21.27
CA TRP A 13 23.12 -15.11 -21.24
C TRP A 13 22.08 -16.18 -21.59
N PRO A 14 20.99 -16.36 -20.81
CA PRO A 14 19.89 -17.19 -21.25
C PRO A 14 19.40 -16.62 -22.58
N ALA A 15 19.30 -17.47 -23.60
CA ALA A 15 18.76 -17.10 -24.89
C ALA A 15 17.26 -16.80 -24.73
N MET A 16 16.91 -15.59 -24.29
CA MET A 16 15.55 -15.07 -24.38
C MET A 16 15.23 -14.87 -25.87
N ALA A 17 14.17 -15.51 -26.35
CA ALA A 17 13.67 -15.30 -27.69
C ALA A 17 12.77 -14.05 -27.66
N VAL A 18 13.26 -12.94 -28.20
CA VAL A 18 12.44 -11.73 -28.38
C VAL A 18 11.65 -11.88 -29.67
N ALA A 19 10.33 -11.98 -29.57
CA ALA A 19 9.44 -11.94 -30.73
C ALA A 19 8.98 -10.50 -30.93
N LEU A 20 9.62 -9.78 -31.86
CA LEU A 20 9.18 -8.44 -32.26
C LEU A 20 7.98 -8.58 -33.21
N VAL A 21 6.82 -8.08 -32.81
CA VAL A 21 5.60 -8.09 -33.62
C VAL A 21 5.24 -6.66 -33.99
N ILE A 22 5.55 -6.25 -35.22
CA ILE A 22 5.19 -4.93 -35.73
C ILE A 22 3.72 -4.98 -36.18
N VAL A 23 2.86 -4.23 -35.50
CA VAL A 23 1.44 -4.11 -35.88
C VAL A 23 1.28 -2.90 -36.78
N LEU A 24 1.14 -3.16 -38.08
CA LEU A 24 0.75 -2.13 -39.05
C LEU A 24 -0.77 -1.98 -39.00
N ALA A 25 -1.26 -0.82 -38.53
CA ALA A 25 -2.68 -0.50 -38.61
C ALA A 25 -3.02 -0.15 -40.07
N GLY A 26 -3.30 -1.18 -40.86
CA GLY A 26 -3.87 -1.01 -42.19
C GLY A 26 -5.33 -0.62 -42.09
N ALA A 27 -5.63 0.68 -42.01
CA ALA A 27 -6.94 1.18 -42.37
C ALA A 27 -7.07 1.11 -43.91
N GLY A 28 -7.49 -0.05 -44.43
CA GLY A 28 -7.87 -0.24 -45.84
C GLY A 28 -6.74 -0.06 -46.87
N SER A 29 -6.53 -1.06 -47.73
CA SER A 29 -5.57 -0.97 -48.84
C SER A 29 -6.00 -0.04 -49.99
N GLU A 30 -6.67 1.06 -49.70
CA GLU A 30 -6.89 2.15 -50.64
C GLU A 30 -6.24 3.40 -50.08
N ALA A 31 -5.35 4.01 -50.87
CA ALA A 31 -4.72 5.28 -50.56
C ALA A 31 -5.81 6.34 -50.34
N THR A 32 -6.25 6.47 -49.10
CA THR A 32 -7.26 7.45 -48.72
C THR A 32 -6.57 8.82 -48.76
N PRO A 33 -7.15 9.84 -49.43
CA PRO A 33 -6.57 11.16 -49.47
C PRO A 33 -6.35 11.70 -48.05
N ALA A 34 -5.34 12.56 -47.89
CA ALA A 34 -4.91 13.16 -46.63
C ALA A 34 -6.05 13.92 -45.92
N GLY A 35 -6.93 13.19 -45.25
CA GLY A 35 -7.78 13.71 -44.20
C GLY A 35 -6.93 14.06 -42.98
N PRO A 36 -7.50 14.81 -42.02
CA PRO A 36 -6.83 15.06 -40.75
C PRO A 36 -6.42 13.72 -40.12
N ARG A 37 -5.12 13.57 -39.82
CA ARG A 37 -4.58 12.38 -39.14
C ARG A 37 -5.22 12.29 -37.76
N ASP A 38 -5.99 11.25 -37.52
CA ASP A 38 -6.58 10.95 -36.22
C ASP A 38 -5.62 10.07 -35.41
N ASP A 39 -4.63 10.71 -34.79
CA ASP A 39 -3.61 10.06 -33.96
C ASP A 39 -4.26 9.27 -32.80
N ALA A 40 -5.41 9.70 -32.28
CA ALA A 40 -6.12 9.05 -31.18
C ALA A 40 -6.81 7.75 -31.61
N ALA A 41 -7.49 7.75 -32.77
CA ALA A 41 -8.09 6.53 -33.31
C ALA A 41 -7.03 5.48 -33.67
N LEU A 42 -5.88 5.91 -34.21
CA LEU A 42 -4.76 5.02 -34.50
C LEU A 42 -4.16 4.41 -33.23
N LEU A 43 -3.98 5.22 -32.18
CA LEU A 43 -3.51 4.73 -30.89
C LEU A 43 -4.48 3.68 -30.31
N ALA A 44 -5.78 3.96 -30.30
CA ALA A 44 -6.79 3.04 -29.77
C ALA A 44 -6.82 1.69 -30.51
N ASP A 45 -6.70 1.69 -31.85
CA ASP A 45 -6.58 0.46 -32.63
C ASP A 45 -5.28 -0.29 -32.31
N CYS A 46 -4.16 0.44 -32.23
CA CYS A 46 -2.87 -0.14 -31.90
C CYS A 46 -2.87 -0.79 -30.51
N GLN A 47 -3.45 -0.13 -29.50
CA GLN A 47 -3.58 -0.63 -28.13
C GLN A 47 -4.43 -1.89 -28.06
N ARG A 48 -5.59 -1.89 -28.72
CA ARG A 48 -6.45 -3.07 -28.80
C ARG A 48 -5.70 -4.26 -29.37
N ARG A 49 -4.98 -4.07 -30.49
CA ARG A 49 -4.18 -5.13 -31.12
C ARG A 49 -2.98 -5.54 -30.27
N ALA A 50 -2.34 -4.59 -29.60
CA ALA A 50 -1.25 -4.87 -28.66
C ALA A 50 -1.74 -5.79 -27.54
N GLN A 51 -2.88 -5.46 -26.94
CA GLN A 51 -3.52 -6.25 -25.90
C GLN A 51 -3.86 -7.66 -26.37
N GLU A 52 -4.46 -7.81 -27.56
CA GLU A 52 -4.73 -9.13 -28.16
C GLU A 52 -3.47 -9.99 -28.31
N ILE A 53 -2.34 -9.39 -28.72
CA ILE A 53 -1.05 -10.07 -28.84
C ILE A 53 -0.50 -10.44 -27.46
N VAL A 54 -0.52 -9.50 -26.51
CA VAL A 54 -0.06 -9.76 -25.13
C VAL A 54 -0.87 -10.91 -24.51
N ASP A 55 -2.19 -10.88 -24.62
CA ASP A 55 -3.06 -11.94 -24.10
C ASP A 55 -2.78 -13.28 -24.77
N LYS A 56 -2.54 -13.30 -26.09
CA LYS A 56 -2.16 -14.51 -26.83
C LYS A 56 -0.86 -15.13 -26.33
N TYR A 57 0.13 -14.32 -25.93
CA TYR A 57 1.45 -14.78 -25.51
C TYR A 57 1.66 -14.81 -23.99
N ARG A 58 0.67 -14.41 -23.18
CA ARG A 58 0.76 -14.30 -21.70
C ARG A 58 1.30 -15.55 -21.01
N ASN A 59 0.95 -16.74 -21.52
CA ASN A 59 1.32 -18.02 -20.91
C ASN A 59 2.50 -18.71 -21.61
N VAL A 60 3.18 -18.04 -22.55
CA VAL A 60 4.33 -18.62 -23.26
C VAL A 60 5.62 -18.22 -22.54
N PRO A 61 6.30 -19.16 -21.86
CA PRO A 61 7.52 -18.83 -21.13
C PRO A 61 8.61 -18.34 -22.08
N ASN A 62 9.38 -17.34 -21.65
CA ASN A 62 10.50 -16.73 -22.39
C ASN A 62 10.11 -16.01 -23.70
N VAL A 63 8.85 -15.61 -23.86
CA VAL A 63 8.43 -14.72 -24.95
C VAL A 63 8.22 -13.31 -24.42
N SER A 64 8.97 -12.36 -24.99
CA SER A 64 8.71 -10.93 -24.82
C SER A 64 8.06 -10.41 -26.10
N VAL A 65 6.90 -9.79 -25.95
CA VAL A 65 6.19 -9.11 -27.04
C VAL A 65 6.63 -7.66 -27.07
N ALA A 66 6.96 -7.17 -28.26
CA ALA A 66 7.14 -5.75 -28.50
C ALA A 66 6.23 -5.27 -29.63
N VAL A 67 5.45 -4.23 -29.34
CA VAL A 67 4.50 -3.62 -30.27
C VAL A 67 4.95 -2.19 -30.57
N ALA A 68 4.98 -1.84 -31.85
CA ALA A 68 5.26 -0.49 -32.32
C ALA A 68 4.10 0.00 -33.18
N CYS A 69 3.52 1.14 -32.82
CA CYS A 69 2.45 1.77 -33.58
C CYS A 69 3.05 2.64 -34.69
N GLN A 70 2.76 2.28 -35.94
CA GLN A 70 3.21 3.03 -37.12
C GLN A 70 2.03 3.30 -38.05
N TRP A 71 2.04 4.48 -38.66
CA TRP A 71 1.18 4.82 -39.78
C TRP A 71 1.50 3.93 -41.00
N PRO A 72 0.57 3.78 -41.96
CA PRO A 72 0.83 3.02 -43.19
C PRO A 72 2.02 3.52 -44.02
N ASP A 73 2.40 4.79 -43.85
CA ASP A 73 3.57 5.40 -44.49
C ASP A 73 4.91 5.09 -43.77
N GLY A 74 4.87 4.28 -42.70
CA GLY A 74 6.03 3.91 -41.89
C GLY A 74 6.44 4.96 -40.84
N THR A 75 5.71 6.07 -40.72
CA THR A 75 5.98 7.05 -39.67
C THR A 75 5.52 6.51 -38.31
N ALA A 76 6.41 6.55 -37.32
CA ALA A 76 6.08 6.17 -35.95
C ALA A 76 5.05 7.15 -35.38
N LEU A 77 4.10 6.61 -34.61
CA LEU A 77 3.15 7.43 -33.87
C LEU A 77 3.91 8.31 -32.86
N ASP A 78 3.80 9.62 -33.01
CA ASP A 78 4.38 10.58 -32.06
C ASP A 78 3.48 10.66 -30.83
N LEU A 79 3.76 9.85 -29.82
CA LEU A 79 2.99 9.79 -28.56
C LEU A 79 2.92 11.16 -27.86
N ARG A 80 3.82 12.10 -28.16
CA ARG A 80 3.79 13.46 -27.60
C ARG A 80 2.66 14.33 -28.16
N ARG A 81 2.06 13.93 -29.27
CA ARG A 81 0.90 14.60 -29.89
C ARG A 81 -0.43 14.09 -29.35
N ILE A 82 -0.40 12.95 -28.65
CA ILE A 82 -1.56 12.41 -27.99
C ILE A 82 -1.76 13.25 -26.74
N PRO A 83 -2.91 13.91 -26.58
CA PRO A 83 -3.16 14.66 -25.37
C PRO A 83 -3.05 13.69 -24.19
N PRO A 84 -2.27 14.03 -23.14
CA PRO A 84 -2.18 13.19 -21.97
C PRO A 84 -3.60 12.97 -21.43
N LYS A 85 -3.86 11.79 -20.86
CA LYS A 85 -5.14 11.56 -20.22
C LYS A 85 -5.38 12.67 -19.19
N PRO A 86 -6.60 13.21 -19.14
CA PRO A 86 -6.91 14.26 -18.19
C PRO A 86 -6.68 13.74 -16.78
N ALA A 87 -6.11 14.59 -15.93
CA ALA A 87 -6.00 14.28 -14.52
C ALA A 87 -7.39 13.99 -13.91
N PRO A 88 -7.48 13.12 -12.89
CA PRO A 88 -8.73 12.85 -12.18
C PRO A 88 -9.43 14.13 -11.70
N ILE A 89 -10.76 14.19 -11.88
CA ILE A 89 -11.65 15.26 -11.39
C ILE A 89 -13.03 14.69 -11.00
N PRO A 90 -13.65 15.10 -9.86
CA PRO A 90 -13.13 15.97 -8.81
C PRO A 90 -12.13 15.28 -7.86
N VAL A 91 -11.29 16.10 -7.22
CA VAL A 91 -10.33 15.72 -6.17
C VAL A 91 -10.87 16.19 -4.82
N MET A 92 -10.88 15.33 -3.79
CA MET A 92 -11.42 15.61 -2.47
C MET A 92 -10.40 15.33 -1.36
N THR A 93 -10.18 16.30 -0.49
CA THR A 93 -9.24 16.21 0.63
C THR A 93 -9.98 16.12 1.96
N VAL A 94 -9.92 14.98 2.67
CA VAL A 94 -10.54 14.85 4.02
C VAL A 94 -12.02 15.28 4.02
N GLY A 95 -12.79 14.88 3.01
CA GLY A 95 -14.21 15.27 2.85
C GLY A 95 -14.45 16.71 2.36
N HIS A 96 -13.40 17.53 2.19
CA HIS A 96 -13.51 18.84 1.54
C HIS A 96 -13.44 18.69 0.02
N ALA A 97 -14.44 19.25 -0.66
CA ALA A 97 -14.46 19.29 -2.12
C ALA A 97 -13.35 20.21 -2.63
N GLY A 98 -12.54 19.71 -3.56
CA GLY A 98 -11.49 20.46 -4.22
C GLY A 98 -10.10 20.26 -3.61
N CYS A 99 -9.17 20.98 -4.24
CA CYS A 99 -7.75 20.94 -3.96
C CYS A 99 -7.33 22.28 -3.36
N VAL A 100 -6.83 22.28 -2.11
CA VAL A 100 -6.42 23.50 -1.41
C VAL A 100 -4.94 23.41 -1.08
N ASN A 101 -4.21 24.50 -1.33
CA ASN A 101 -2.78 24.62 -1.04
C ASN A 101 -2.49 25.80 -0.10
N GLY A 102 -1.42 25.71 0.68
CA GLY A 102 -0.93 26.78 1.53
C GLY A 102 -1.74 26.99 2.81
N ALA A 103 -1.97 28.24 3.19
CA ALA A 103 -2.55 28.61 4.49
C ALA A 103 -4.03 28.21 4.66
N GLY A 104 -4.74 27.93 3.57
CA GLY A 104 -6.15 27.52 3.59
C GLY A 104 -6.37 26.01 3.71
N ARG A 105 -5.30 25.20 3.78
CA ARG A 105 -5.42 23.75 3.74
C ARG A 105 -6.26 23.20 4.89
N PRO A 106 -7.13 22.20 4.64
CA PRO A 106 -7.98 21.61 5.66
C PRO A 106 -7.18 20.96 6.79
N VAL A 107 -7.73 21.01 8.00
CA VAL A 107 -7.17 20.37 9.20
C VAL A 107 -8.06 19.21 9.59
N THR A 108 -7.53 17.99 9.54
CA THR A 108 -8.22 16.79 10.03
C THR A 108 -8.03 16.61 11.53
N GLY A 109 -9.11 16.28 12.24
CA GLY A 109 -9.06 15.92 13.66
C GLY A 109 -8.55 14.51 13.94
N THR A 110 -8.21 13.74 12.90
CA THR A 110 -7.79 12.34 13.01
C THR A 110 -6.66 12.00 12.04
N THR A 111 -5.78 11.08 12.43
CA THR A 111 -4.77 10.46 11.55
C THR A 111 -5.37 9.34 10.68
N LEU A 112 -6.61 8.92 10.94
CA LEU A 112 -7.34 7.90 10.20
C LEU A 112 -8.30 8.60 9.25
N THR A 113 -7.74 9.17 8.18
CA THR A 113 -8.51 9.92 7.19
C THR A 113 -8.28 9.32 5.80
N SER A 114 -8.99 9.83 4.81
CA SER A 114 -8.78 9.46 3.42
C SER A 114 -8.78 10.69 2.52
N VAL A 115 -8.28 10.48 1.31
CA VAL A 115 -8.37 11.40 0.18
C VAL A 115 -8.86 10.62 -1.04
N SER A 116 -9.57 11.27 -1.94
CA SER A 116 -10.16 10.58 -3.09
C SER A 116 -10.13 11.44 -4.34
N ALA A 117 -10.03 10.78 -5.48
CA ALA A 117 -10.11 11.40 -6.78
C ALA A 117 -11.01 10.56 -7.70
N THR A 118 -11.76 11.23 -8.56
CA THR A 118 -12.67 10.56 -9.50
C THR A 118 -12.04 10.51 -10.89
N ALA A 119 -12.07 9.34 -11.52
CA ALA A 119 -11.69 9.13 -12.92
C ALA A 119 -12.88 8.59 -13.71
N THR A 120 -12.70 8.36 -15.01
CA THR A 120 -13.73 7.75 -15.84
C THR A 120 -13.99 6.32 -15.37
N SER A 121 -15.22 5.82 -15.58
CA SER A 121 -15.57 4.45 -15.19
C SER A 121 -14.62 3.42 -15.84
N GLY A 122 -14.04 2.55 -15.03
CA GLY A 122 -13.09 1.52 -15.46
C GLY A 122 -11.62 1.93 -15.41
N GLU A 123 -11.32 3.20 -15.08
CA GLU A 123 -9.96 3.69 -14.87
C GLU A 123 -9.54 3.50 -13.41
N ALA A 124 -8.35 2.94 -13.19
CA ALA A 124 -7.72 2.93 -11.86
C ALA A 124 -7.04 4.27 -11.60
N VAL A 125 -6.87 4.61 -10.33
CA VAL A 125 -6.20 5.85 -9.90
C VAL A 125 -4.93 5.48 -9.13
N ILE A 126 -3.85 6.19 -9.45
CA ILE A 126 -2.60 6.18 -8.70
C ILE A 126 -2.56 7.46 -7.87
N TYR A 127 -2.18 7.33 -6.61
CA TYR A 127 -1.93 8.44 -5.73
C TYR A 127 -0.45 8.53 -5.40
N GLU A 128 0.03 9.76 -5.32
CA GLU A 128 1.31 10.09 -4.70
C GLU A 128 1.03 10.90 -3.44
N ARG A 129 1.69 10.54 -2.35
CA ARG A 129 1.65 11.26 -1.07
C ARG A 129 3.05 11.64 -0.64
N GLN A 130 3.20 12.87 -0.16
CA GLN A 130 4.43 13.34 0.46
C GLN A 130 4.17 14.17 1.71
N ARG A 131 5.08 14.12 2.69
CA ARG A 131 5.07 15.06 3.81
C ARG A 131 5.66 16.40 3.38
N LEU A 132 5.09 17.51 3.86
CA LEU A 132 5.58 18.86 3.53
C LEU A 132 6.93 19.18 4.18
N ASP A 133 7.38 18.38 5.16
CA ASP A 133 8.73 18.48 5.73
C ASP A 133 9.80 17.84 4.83
N GLY A 134 9.41 17.30 3.66
CA GLY A 134 10.31 16.73 2.67
C GLY A 134 10.68 15.28 2.93
N SER A 135 10.06 14.58 3.88
CA SER A 135 10.28 13.13 4.02
C SER A 135 9.74 12.35 2.81
N GLU A 136 10.19 11.10 2.70
CA GLU A 136 9.97 10.18 1.57
C GLU A 136 8.52 10.14 1.05
N SER A 137 8.38 10.10 -0.27
CA SER A 137 7.11 9.92 -0.96
C SER A 137 6.66 8.46 -0.90
N VAL A 138 5.37 8.24 -0.77
CA VAL A 138 4.78 6.90 -0.86
C VAL A 138 3.77 6.93 -1.99
N ASP A 139 3.96 6.02 -2.94
CA ASP A 139 3.05 5.78 -4.05
C ASP A 139 2.07 4.66 -3.69
N SER A 140 0.81 4.84 -4.07
CA SER A 140 -0.24 3.82 -3.92
C SER A 140 -1.06 3.74 -5.19
N SER A 141 -1.33 2.53 -5.68
CA SER A 141 -2.04 2.30 -6.94
C SER A 141 -3.27 1.42 -6.75
N GLY A 142 -4.33 1.70 -7.51
CA GLY A 142 -5.41 0.73 -7.76
C GLY A 142 -6.67 0.88 -6.90
N SER A 143 -6.83 2.00 -6.20
CA SER A 143 -8.04 2.29 -5.41
C SER A 143 -8.69 3.60 -5.87
N PRO A 144 -10.03 3.75 -5.82
CA PRO A 144 -10.69 5.05 -6.01
C PRO A 144 -10.48 6.01 -4.83
N VAL A 145 -9.96 5.53 -3.70
CA VAL A 145 -9.72 6.29 -2.47
C VAL A 145 -8.38 5.88 -1.88
N LEU A 146 -7.54 6.86 -1.54
CA LEU A 146 -6.36 6.64 -0.71
C LEU A 146 -6.77 6.79 0.76
N GLU A 147 -6.85 5.66 1.45
CA GLU A 147 -7.10 5.60 2.89
C GLU A 147 -5.78 5.60 3.65
N PHE A 148 -5.72 6.32 4.75
CA PHE A 148 -4.56 6.33 5.64
C PHE A 148 -4.83 5.46 6.87
N GLY A 149 -4.03 4.42 7.01
CA GLY A 149 -4.07 3.51 8.14
C GLY A 149 -3.32 4.04 9.38
N PRO A 150 -3.34 3.27 10.47
CA PRO A 150 -2.42 3.47 11.59
C PRO A 150 -0.97 3.55 11.10
N GLY A 151 -0.20 4.55 11.54
CA GLY A 151 1.20 4.69 11.10
C GLY A 151 1.44 5.70 9.98
N ASP A 152 0.46 5.87 9.09
CA ASP A 152 0.63 6.67 7.88
C ASP A 152 0.77 8.17 8.15
N LEU A 153 0.00 8.66 9.11
CA LEU A 153 -0.08 10.06 9.46
C LEU A 153 0.31 10.30 10.92
N ALA A 154 0.96 11.43 11.16
CA ALA A 154 1.41 11.88 12.47
C ALA A 154 0.60 13.11 12.91
N PRO A 155 0.23 13.22 14.20
CA PRO A 155 -0.36 14.44 14.74
C PRO A 155 0.54 15.66 14.49
N GLY A 156 -0.06 16.78 14.07
CA GLY A 156 0.65 18.00 13.66
C GLY A 156 1.37 17.90 12.30
N GLY A 157 1.37 16.74 11.67
CA GLY A 157 1.97 16.52 10.36
C GLY A 157 1.21 17.25 9.26
N SER A 158 1.93 17.78 8.27
CA SER A 158 1.33 18.35 7.06
C SER A 158 1.76 17.54 5.84
N TYR A 159 0.80 17.29 4.96
CA TYR A 159 0.90 16.35 3.85
C TYR A 159 0.42 17.03 2.58
N ARG A 160 1.02 16.62 1.46
CA ARG A 160 0.51 16.89 0.12
C ARG A 160 0.26 15.58 -0.60
N TRP A 161 -0.72 15.58 -1.47
CA TRP A 161 -1.07 14.44 -2.29
C TRP A 161 -1.54 14.88 -3.66
N ARG A 162 -1.42 13.99 -4.64
CA ARG A 162 -1.94 14.17 -6.00
C ARG A 162 -2.34 12.81 -6.56
N ALA A 163 -3.14 12.83 -7.62
CA ALA A 163 -3.65 11.62 -8.25
C ALA A 163 -3.46 11.67 -9.77
N ARG A 164 -3.23 10.52 -10.40
CA ARG A 164 -3.28 10.35 -11.85
C ARG A 164 -4.04 9.09 -12.21
N VAL A 165 -4.50 8.98 -13.44
CA VAL A 165 -5.06 7.73 -13.95
C VAL A 165 -3.91 6.71 -14.09
N ASP A 166 -4.18 5.46 -13.70
CA ASP A 166 -3.27 4.35 -13.86
C ASP A 166 -3.23 3.90 -15.33
N ASP A 167 -2.18 4.34 -16.02
CA ASP A 167 -1.92 3.97 -17.41
C ASP A 167 -1.01 2.73 -17.51
N THR A 168 -0.84 1.96 -16.44
CA THR A 168 0.09 0.81 -16.44
C THR A 168 -0.33 -0.28 -17.43
N ALA A 169 -1.63 -0.42 -17.74
CA ALA A 169 -2.10 -1.29 -18.83
C ALA A 169 -1.65 -0.80 -20.22
N GLU A 170 -1.52 0.52 -20.40
CA GLU A 170 -1.00 1.19 -21.60
C GLU A 170 0.53 1.08 -21.69
N LEU A 171 1.22 1.19 -20.54
CA LEU A 171 2.68 1.03 -20.42
C LEU A 171 3.13 -0.42 -20.61
N ALA A 172 2.37 -1.41 -20.12
CA ALA A 172 2.72 -2.83 -20.24
C ALA A 172 2.62 -3.36 -21.69
N GLY A 173 1.78 -2.76 -22.53
CA GLY A 173 1.73 -3.02 -23.98
C GLY A 173 2.80 -2.27 -24.78
N SER A 174 3.42 -1.25 -24.17
CA SER A 174 4.41 -0.38 -24.77
C SER A 174 5.83 -0.80 -24.39
N THR A 175 6.36 -1.79 -25.10
CA THR A 175 7.81 -2.10 -25.12
C THR A 175 8.59 -1.09 -25.97
N ALA A 176 8.02 0.09 -26.23
CA ALA A 176 8.77 1.26 -26.64
C ALA A 176 9.66 1.66 -25.45
N TRP A 177 10.96 1.50 -25.63
CA TRP A 177 11.96 1.76 -24.61
C TRP A 177 11.74 3.16 -24.00
N PRO A 178 11.73 3.31 -22.67
CA PRO A 178 11.49 4.59 -22.00
C PRO A 178 12.76 5.44 -22.14
N SER A 179 12.97 6.01 -23.31
CA SER A 179 13.99 7.02 -23.51
C SER A 179 13.35 8.38 -23.30
N ARG A 180 13.38 8.86 -22.05
CA ARG A 180 13.18 10.28 -21.68
C ARG A 180 11.82 10.89 -21.98
N LEU A 181 10.79 10.42 -21.28
CA LEU A 181 9.84 11.38 -20.73
C LEU A 181 10.24 11.54 -19.26
N ASP A 182 11.27 12.35 -19.01
CA ASP A 182 11.62 12.88 -17.67
C ASP A 182 10.54 13.87 -17.16
N ASP A 183 9.29 13.67 -17.59
CA ASP A 183 8.16 14.54 -17.27
C ASP A 183 7.23 13.72 -16.40
N ASP A 184 7.76 13.34 -15.22
CA ASP A 184 7.07 12.64 -14.14
C ASP A 184 5.81 13.38 -13.66
N GLU A 185 5.56 14.58 -14.18
CA GLU A 185 4.43 15.47 -13.90
C GLU A 185 3.24 15.28 -14.85
N ILE A 186 3.41 14.61 -15.99
CA ILE A 186 2.32 14.44 -16.97
C ILE A 186 1.20 13.55 -16.39
N GLY A 187 -0.04 14.02 -16.51
CA GLY A 187 -1.26 13.28 -16.11
C GLY A 187 -1.60 13.37 -14.62
N TRP A 188 -0.72 13.95 -13.81
CA TRP A 188 -1.01 14.21 -12.41
C TRP A 188 -1.96 15.39 -12.23
N SER A 189 -2.85 15.26 -11.25
CA SER A 189 -3.58 16.39 -10.70
C SER A 189 -2.60 17.40 -10.07
N PRO A 190 -3.02 18.67 -9.91
CA PRO A 190 -2.33 19.57 -9.00
C PRO A 190 -2.15 18.93 -7.62
N TRP A 191 -1.08 19.30 -6.93
CA TRP A 191 -0.90 18.96 -5.51
C TRP A 191 -2.03 19.56 -4.69
N CYS A 192 -2.54 18.78 -3.74
CA CYS A 192 -3.48 19.19 -2.71
C CYS A 192 -2.86 18.97 -1.33
N GLU A 193 -3.10 19.88 -0.39
CA GLU A 193 -2.50 19.82 0.94
C GLU A 193 -3.53 19.61 2.05
N PHE A 194 -3.13 18.99 3.14
CA PHE A 194 -3.86 18.96 4.41
C PHE A 194 -2.92 18.87 5.60
N THR A 195 -3.45 19.16 6.78
CA THR A 195 -2.74 19.02 8.05
C THR A 195 -3.52 18.14 9.01
N VAL A 196 -2.83 17.32 9.77
CA VAL A 196 -3.41 16.60 10.91
C VAL A 196 -3.29 17.48 12.14
N SER A 197 -4.37 17.62 12.91
CA SER A 197 -4.36 18.32 14.19
C SER A 197 -3.25 17.80 15.10
N ALA A 198 -2.60 18.70 15.84
CA ALA A 198 -1.63 18.31 16.85
C ALA A 198 -2.27 17.50 18.00
N ASP A 199 -3.58 17.68 18.21
CA ASP A 199 -4.36 16.96 19.22
C ASP A 199 -4.93 15.64 18.69
N ALA A 200 -4.65 15.27 17.43
CA ALA A 200 -5.07 13.99 16.87
C ALA A 200 -4.38 12.84 17.62
N VAL A 201 -5.08 11.73 17.71
CA VAL A 201 -4.58 10.52 18.38
C VAL A 201 -3.45 9.94 17.54
N ASP A 202 -2.30 9.65 18.18
CA ASP A 202 -1.16 9.05 17.49
C ASP A 202 -1.29 7.52 17.47
N TYR A 203 -1.52 6.96 16.29
CA TYR A 203 -1.63 5.51 16.09
C TYR A 203 -0.34 4.89 15.53
N ARG A 204 0.76 5.66 15.38
CA ARG A 204 2.02 5.12 14.83
C ARG A 204 2.67 4.04 15.71
N GLY A 205 2.32 4.01 16.99
CA GLY A 205 2.76 2.97 17.94
C GLY A 205 1.97 1.66 17.87
N LEU A 206 0.97 1.54 16.99
CA LEU A 206 0.16 0.31 16.89
C LEU A 206 0.83 -0.81 16.09
N GLY A 207 1.85 -0.51 15.28
CA GLY A 207 2.48 -1.51 14.41
C GLY A 207 1.46 -2.16 13.46
N GLU A 208 1.47 -3.49 13.37
CA GLU A 208 0.55 -4.27 12.53
C GLU A 208 -0.81 -4.54 13.20
N VAL A 209 -1.05 -4.02 14.41
CA VAL A 209 -2.29 -4.26 15.14
C VAL A 209 -3.43 -3.49 14.49
N SER A 210 -4.44 -4.22 14.01
CA SER A 210 -5.63 -3.61 13.39
C SER A 210 -6.49 -2.88 14.43
N LEU A 211 -7.10 -1.77 14.02
CA LEU A 211 -8.03 -1.02 14.88
C LEU A 211 -9.28 -1.84 15.21
N ASP A 212 -9.72 -2.68 14.28
CA ASP A 212 -10.86 -3.57 14.48
C ASP A 212 -10.57 -4.55 15.63
N ALA A 213 -9.37 -5.13 15.68
CA ALA A 213 -8.97 -6.00 16.79
C ALA A 213 -8.96 -5.23 18.13
N LEU A 214 -8.50 -3.98 18.15
CA LEU A 214 -8.56 -3.16 19.37
C LEU A 214 -10.01 -2.87 19.79
N GLN A 215 -10.88 -2.57 18.83
CA GLN A 215 -12.28 -2.30 19.09
C GLN A 215 -13.01 -3.56 19.59
N GLU A 216 -12.69 -4.74 19.05
CA GLU A 216 -13.14 -6.04 19.56
C GLU A 216 -12.66 -6.33 20.98
N LEU A 217 -11.51 -5.79 21.39
CA LEU A 217 -11.01 -5.85 22.77
C LEU A 217 -11.59 -4.74 23.66
N GLY A 218 -12.55 -3.95 23.16
CA GLY A 218 -13.14 -2.81 23.88
C GLY A 218 -12.19 -1.62 24.04
N LEU A 219 -11.07 -1.64 23.34
CA LEU A 219 -10.00 -0.68 23.48
C LEU A 219 -10.08 0.41 22.43
N ARG A 220 -9.99 1.64 22.91
CA ARG A 220 -9.92 2.85 22.11
C ARG A 220 -8.63 3.59 22.44
N PRO A 221 -7.70 3.76 21.48
CA PRO A 221 -6.42 4.40 21.74
C PRO A 221 -6.53 5.82 22.33
N ASP A 222 -7.62 6.53 22.04
CA ASP A 222 -7.91 7.88 22.52
C ASP A 222 -8.42 7.98 23.96
N ARG A 223 -8.71 6.84 24.61
CA ARG A 223 -9.30 6.82 25.95
C ARG A 223 -8.31 6.41 27.02
N THR A 224 -8.51 6.93 28.22
CA THR A 224 -7.83 6.44 29.42
C THR A 224 -8.75 5.46 30.14
N TYR A 225 -8.24 4.29 30.47
CA TYR A 225 -8.98 3.25 31.15
C TYR A 225 -8.39 2.97 32.51
N THR A 226 -9.27 2.74 33.48
CA THR A 226 -8.89 2.33 34.82
C THR A 226 -9.47 0.96 35.10
N ILE A 227 -8.61 -0.06 35.22
CA ILE A 227 -9.05 -1.43 35.54
C ILE A 227 -8.47 -1.88 36.88
N SER A 228 -9.11 -2.88 37.49
CA SER A 228 -8.60 -3.54 38.69
C SER A 228 -8.31 -5.01 38.41
N LEU A 229 -7.10 -5.45 38.75
CA LEU A 229 -6.60 -6.81 38.52
C LEU A 229 -6.37 -7.54 39.84
N SER A 230 -6.64 -8.85 39.88
CA SER A 230 -6.32 -9.69 41.05
C SER A 230 -4.80 -9.80 41.25
N GLY A 231 -4.37 -10.20 42.45
CA GLY A 231 -2.94 -10.38 42.72
C GLY A 231 -2.27 -11.43 41.82
N HIS A 232 -3.02 -12.46 41.39
CA HIS A 232 -2.54 -13.44 40.42
C HIS A 232 -2.41 -12.83 39.02
N GLN A 233 -3.43 -12.10 38.55
CA GLN A 233 -3.41 -11.41 37.26
C GLN A 233 -2.27 -10.38 37.16
N GLN A 234 -1.98 -9.67 38.25
CA GLN A 234 -0.83 -8.74 38.30
C GLN A 234 0.51 -9.47 38.19
N ARG A 235 0.65 -10.66 38.78
CA ARG A 235 1.87 -11.46 38.65
C ARG A 235 2.04 -11.96 37.22
N LEU A 236 0.97 -12.45 36.59
CA LEU A 236 0.99 -12.84 35.18
C LEU A 236 1.33 -11.65 34.28
N LEU A 237 0.71 -10.49 34.51
CA LEU A 237 1.00 -9.27 33.75
C LEU A 237 2.50 -8.91 33.85
N ARG A 238 3.10 -8.96 35.05
CA ARG A 238 4.55 -8.71 35.20
C ARG A 238 5.45 -9.77 34.58
N ALA A 239 4.97 -11.00 34.46
CA ALA A 239 5.75 -12.08 33.88
C ALA A 239 5.77 -12.01 32.35
N GLY A 240 4.66 -11.54 31.74
CA GLY A 240 4.50 -11.45 30.29
C GLY A 240 4.49 -10.03 29.72
N SER A 241 5.00 -9.04 30.46
CA SER A 241 5.17 -7.68 29.94
C SER A 241 6.28 -6.94 30.67
N ASP A 242 6.93 -6.01 29.97
CA ASP A 242 7.96 -5.11 30.50
C ASP A 242 7.35 -3.90 31.24
N ALA A 243 6.09 -4.01 31.66
CA ALA A 243 5.32 -2.87 32.09
C ALA A 243 5.78 -2.27 33.43
N VAL A 244 5.59 -0.95 33.51
CA VAL A 244 5.66 -0.08 34.70
C VAL A 244 5.06 -0.79 35.93
N PRO A 245 5.54 -0.53 37.17
CA PRO A 245 5.06 -1.15 38.40
C PRO A 245 3.55 -1.41 38.45
N THR A 246 3.18 -2.69 38.37
CA THR A 246 1.78 -3.13 38.43
C THR A 246 1.19 -2.86 39.81
N ARG A 247 0.03 -2.22 39.84
CA ARG A 247 -0.75 -1.99 41.06
C ARG A 247 -2.10 -2.68 40.95
N ALA A 248 -2.81 -2.84 42.07
CA ALA A 248 -4.15 -3.42 42.09
C ALA A 248 -5.15 -2.67 41.20
N ARG A 249 -4.97 -1.36 41.07
CA ARG A 249 -5.72 -0.49 40.19
C ARG A 249 -4.74 0.20 39.24
N MET A 250 -4.92 0.01 37.95
CA MET A 250 -4.07 0.57 36.90
C MET A 250 -4.88 1.51 36.03
N THR A 251 -4.38 2.72 35.86
CA THR A 251 -4.94 3.73 34.96
C THR A 251 -3.93 3.96 33.84
N LEU A 252 -4.26 3.53 32.63
CA LEU A 252 -3.40 3.65 31.46
C LEU A 252 -4.18 4.23 30.29
N THR A 253 -3.48 4.91 29.39
CA THR A 253 -4.03 5.34 28.11
C THR A 253 -4.32 4.12 27.22
N GLY A 254 -5.16 4.29 26.21
CA GLY A 254 -5.53 3.23 25.28
C GLY A 254 -4.30 2.67 24.58
N LEU A 255 -3.40 3.54 24.11
CA LEU A 255 -2.12 3.13 23.51
C LEU A 255 -1.28 2.24 24.45
N ARG A 256 -1.24 2.55 25.75
CA ARG A 256 -0.49 1.75 26.73
C ARG A 256 -1.16 0.41 27.04
N TRP A 257 -2.48 0.35 26.98
CA TRP A 257 -3.19 -0.92 27.02
C TRP A 257 -2.95 -1.75 25.76
N THR A 258 -2.87 -1.13 24.58
CA THR A 258 -2.54 -1.85 23.34
C THR A 258 -1.18 -2.53 23.46
N ASP A 259 -0.15 -1.75 23.82
CA ASP A 259 1.22 -2.24 24.03
C ASP A 259 1.25 -3.44 25.00
N LEU A 260 0.54 -3.33 26.14
CA LEU A 260 0.40 -4.42 27.09
C LEU A 260 -0.27 -5.68 26.52
N LEU A 261 -1.35 -5.50 25.74
CA LEU A 261 -2.08 -6.63 25.16
C LEU A 261 -1.23 -7.34 24.10
N VAL A 262 -0.44 -6.59 23.32
CA VAL A 262 0.54 -7.16 22.37
C VAL A 262 1.58 -8.00 23.10
N GLN A 263 2.22 -7.45 24.15
CA GLN A 263 3.23 -8.17 24.92
C GLN A 263 2.67 -9.44 25.58
N LEU A 264 1.44 -9.39 26.10
CA LEU A 264 0.77 -10.57 26.64
C LEU A 264 0.48 -11.63 25.58
N THR A 265 0.12 -11.21 24.37
CA THR A 265 -0.16 -12.12 23.25
C THR A 265 1.13 -12.77 22.75
N GLU A 266 2.22 -12.00 22.66
CA GLU A 266 3.55 -12.51 22.34
C GLU A 266 4.05 -13.49 23.41
N SER A 267 3.84 -13.18 24.69
CA SER A 267 4.18 -14.08 25.81
C SER A 267 3.37 -15.37 25.78
N ALA A 268 2.09 -15.31 25.36
CA ALA A 268 1.28 -16.50 25.14
C ALA A 268 1.86 -17.38 24.03
N PHE A 269 2.22 -16.76 22.90
CA PHE A 269 2.82 -17.47 21.77
C PHE A 269 4.15 -18.13 22.15
N ILE A 270 5.04 -17.42 22.85
CA ILE A 270 6.32 -17.97 23.32
C ILE A 270 6.09 -19.15 24.27
N ALA A 271 5.12 -19.05 25.18
CA ALA A 271 4.78 -20.13 26.10
C ALA A 271 4.23 -21.36 25.36
N ASP A 272 3.39 -21.16 24.34
CA ASP A 272 2.87 -22.24 23.49
C ASP A 272 3.97 -22.96 22.71
N GLU A 273 4.88 -22.21 22.08
CA GLU A 273 6.04 -22.79 21.38
C GLU A 273 6.94 -23.57 22.34
N THR A 274 7.23 -23.00 23.52
CA THR A 274 8.02 -23.68 24.56
C THR A 274 7.34 -24.95 25.07
N ALA A 275 6.01 -24.95 25.16
CA ALA A 275 5.23 -26.13 25.53
C ALA A 275 5.21 -27.20 24.44
N ALA A 276 5.18 -26.79 23.17
CA ALA A 276 5.22 -27.71 22.04
C ALA A 276 6.61 -28.35 21.84
N GLU A 277 7.69 -27.64 22.20
CA GLU A 277 9.07 -28.13 22.10
C GLU A 277 9.53 -28.96 23.31
N ALA A 278 8.79 -28.93 24.42
CA ALA A 278 9.14 -29.69 25.62
C ALA A 278 9.12 -31.21 25.35
N GLY A 279 10.26 -31.87 25.59
CA GLY A 279 10.38 -33.32 25.46
C GLY A 279 9.69 -34.08 26.60
N GLU A 280 9.56 -35.40 26.45
CA GLU A 280 8.96 -36.26 27.50
C GLU A 280 9.73 -36.21 28.85
N ASP A 281 11.02 -35.89 28.80
CA ASP A 281 11.88 -35.78 29.98
C ASP A 281 11.92 -34.37 30.59
N ASP A 282 11.34 -33.36 29.92
CA ASP A 282 11.33 -31.98 30.42
C ASP A 282 10.22 -31.77 31.46
N PRO A 283 10.45 -30.92 32.48
CA PRO A 283 9.38 -30.55 33.39
C PRO A 283 8.24 -29.87 32.60
N PRO A 284 6.96 -30.09 33.00
CA PRO A 284 5.83 -29.50 32.29
C PRO A 284 5.98 -27.98 32.25
N SER A 285 6.11 -27.44 31.04
CA SER A 285 6.12 -26.01 30.77
C SER A 285 4.68 -25.47 30.77
N SER A 286 4.54 -24.21 31.17
CA SER A 286 3.24 -23.53 31.10
C SER A 286 2.89 -23.29 29.64
N ASP A 287 1.69 -23.67 29.24
CA ASP A 287 1.12 -23.22 27.97
C ASP A 287 0.74 -21.73 28.03
N GLY A 288 0.47 -21.13 26.88
CA GLY A 288 0.07 -19.73 26.74
C GLY A 288 -1.34 -19.43 27.25
N THR A 289 -2.09 -20.42 27.72
CA THR A 289 -3.50 -20.30 28.10
C THR A 289 -3.73 -19.28 29.21
N ALA A 290 -2.82 -19.20 30.19
CA ALA A 290 -2.92 -18.21 31.27
C ALA A 290 -2.82 -16.76 30.77
N TYR A 291 -1.97 -16.51 29.76
CA TYR A 291 -1.82 -15.18 29.15
C TYR A 291 -3.01 -14.83 28.27
N ARG A 292 -3.50 -15.77 27.45
CA ARG A 292 -4.71 -15.57 26.62
C ARG A 292 -5.95 -15.30 27.51
N THR A 293 -6.10 -16.03 28.61
CA THR A 293 -7.14 -15.78 29.61
C THR A 293 -7.00 -14.40 30.24
N LEU A 294 -5.78 -13.94 30.52
CA LEU A 294 -5.56 -12.59 31.05
C LEU A 294 -5.96 -11.50 30.04
N VAL A 295 -5.67 -11.70 28.75
CA VAL A 295 -6.13 -10.80 27.67
C VAL A 295 -7.66 -10.71 27.65
N ASP A 296 -8.38 -11.84 27.71
CA ASP A 296 -9.84 -11.83 27.77
C ASP A 296 -10.37 -11.07 28.99
N VAL A 297 -9.79 -11.32 30.17
CA VAL A 297 -10.17 -10.60 31.40
C VAL A 297 -9.96 -9.09 31.25
N ILE A 298 -8.85 -8.66 30.64
CA ILE A 298 -8.58 -7.25 30.39
C ILE A 298 -9.58 -6.69 29.39
N SER A 299 -9.83 -7.36 28.26
CA SER A 299 -10.85 -6.99 27.26
C SER A 299 -12.21 -6.72 27.91
N VAL A 300 -12.71 -7.68 28.71
CA VAL A 300 -14.00 -7.55 29.40
C VAL A 300 -14.02 -6.35 30.35
N LYS A 301 -12.91 -6.08 31.06
CA LYS A 301 -12.78 -4.92 31.97
C LYS A 301 -12.72 -3.59 31.23
N LEU A 302 -12.25 -3.59 29.98
CA LEU A 302 -12.25 -2.43 29.10
C LEU A 302 -13.62 -2.19 28.44
N GLY A 303 -14.54 -3.15 28.55
CA GLY A 303 -15.89 -3.09 27.99
C GLY A 303 -16.05 -3.87 26.67
N GLY A 304 -15.05 -4.67 26.29
CA GLY A 304 -15.14 -5.61 25.17
C GLY A 304 -16.00 -6.84 25.52
N PRO A 305 -16.43 -7.61 24.51
CA PRO A 305 -17.04 -8.92 24.71
C PRO A 305 -16.07 -9.90 25.39
N ARG A 306 -16.62 -10.99 25.91
CA ARG A 306 -15.84 -12.19 26.24
C ARG A 306 -15.41 -12.89 24.96
N HIS A 307 -14.22 -13.46 24.99
CA HIS A 307 -13.56 -14.18 23.92
C HIS A 307 -13.29 -15.63 24.35
N PRO A 308 -14.28 -16.53 24.25
CA PRO A 308 -14.14 -17.93 24.71
C PRO A 308 -12.98 -18.68 24.05
N GLN A 309 -12.59 -18.28 22.84
CA GLN A 309 -11.46 -18.84 22.12
C GLN A 309 -10.08 -18.49 22.74
N LEU A 310 -10.02 -17.51 23.65
CA LEU A 310 -8.81 -17.14 24.39
C LEU A 310 -8.70 -17.85 25.75
N SER A 311 -9.75 -18.54 26.19
CA SER A 311 -9.84 -19.17 27.51
C SER A 311 -9.80 -20.69 27.46
#